data_AF-A0A7G9Y3J9-F1
#
_entry.id   AF-A0A7G9Y3J9-F1
#
_cell.length_a   1.000
_cell.length_b   1.000
_cell.length_c   1.000
_cell.angle_alpha   90.00
_cell.angle_beta   90.00
_cell.angle_gamma   90.00
#
_symmetry.space_group_name_H-M   'P 1'
#
loop_
_entity.id
_entity.type
_entity.pdbx_description
1 polymer ?
#
loop_
_entity_poly.entity_id
_entity_poly.type
_entity_poly.pdbx_seq_one_letter_code
_entity_poly.pdbx_strand_id
1 'polypeptide(L)'
;MKRITYLVLIIGMIVCVTALNGCIRHDGAQRGPPPDGSAYLNSTNLDCVDCHAAQYYIIEDGSGKHAHLNCTFCHIQHGYQPDCLTCHPDTHGTGIQGCGICHPNPHAPELRINDSRINDSICQPCHLPQYDAIDKGMGRHSKLKCDLCHVQHGYLPSCEDCHGLFHGSDVTDCDDCHDPHVPESIEFDYGNNSECARCHHSVIEETFAREHTVHADLSCYMCHPLHAETMMCIDCHPGHSTGMSMRDCRNCHRIGHVPTDILYSPDATETKSGVCVDCHAKPFNTMYESKSEHRYIECVECHPVHDAIVACDVCHTMDPSHGTECGACHDSAHDTII
;
A
#
# COMPACT_ATOMS: atom_id res chain seq x y z
N MET A 1 -31.13 -62.28 -7.72
CA MET A 1 -31.13 -61.26 -8.80
C MET A 1 -32.50 -60.62 -9.02
N LYS A 2 -33.61 -61.36 -9.18
CA LYS A 2 -34.95 -60.79 -9.46
C LYS A 2 -35.54 -59.82 -8.40
N ARG A 3 -35.20 -59.96 -7.12
CA ARG A 3 -35.69 -59.06 -6.04
C ARG A 3 -35.06 -57.67 -6.04
N ILE A 4 -33.81 -57.56 -6.48
CA ILE A 4 -33.09 -56.27 -6.55
C ILE A 4 -33.60 -55.46 -7.74
N THR A 5 -33.91 -56.12 -8.86
CA THR A 5 -34.50 -55.47 -10.04
C THR A 5 -35.88 -54.86 -9.76
N TYR A 6 -36.69 -55.53 -8.93
CA TYR A 6 -38.01 -55.04 -8.53
C TYR A 6 -37.95 -53.81 -7.61
N LEU A 7 -36.97 -53.78 -6.70
CA LEU A 7 -36.72 -52.65 -5.80
C LEU A 7 -36.22 -51.41 -6.56
N VAL A 8 -35.33 -51.59 -7.54
CA VAL A 8 -34.85 -50.50 -8.40
C VAL A 8 -35.97 -49.94 -9.28
N LEU A 9 -36.88 -50.78 -9.79
CA LEU A 9 -38.04 -50.33 -10.57
C LEU A 9 -39.06 -49.56 -9.74
N ILE A 10 -39.30 -49.96 -8.48
CA ILE A 10 -40.23 -49.26 -7.58
C ILE A 10 -39.63 -47.90 -7.15
N ILE A 11 -38.34 -47.86 -6.81
CA ILE A 11 -37.66 -46.60 -6.46
C ILE A 11 -37.60 -45.67 -7.69
N GLY A 12 -37.34 -46.21 -8.89
CA GLY A 12 -37.36 -45.45 -10.13
C GLY A 12 -38.74 -44.85 -10.45
N MET A 13 -39.83 -45.58 -10.21
CA MET A 13 -41.19 -45.05 -10.38
C MET A 13 -41.55 -43.99 -9.34
N ILE A 14 -41.12 -44.13 -8.09
CA ILE A 14 -41.37 -43.12 -7.04
C ILE A 14 -40.62 -41.81 -7.38
N VAL A 15 -39.36 -41.90 -7.83
CA VAL A 15 -38.57 -40.74 -8.26
C VAL A 15 -39.19 -40.08 -9.52
N CYS A 16 -39.74 -40.87 -10.45
CA CYS A 16 -40.44 -40.34 -11.63
C CYS A 16 -41.75 -39.63 -11.26
N VAL A 17 -42.51 -40.14 -10.28
CA VAL A 17 -43.76 -39.51 -9.82
C VAL A 17 -43.47 -38.22 -9.03
N THR A 18 -42.39 -38.15 -8.27
CA THR A 18 -41.96 -36.90 -7.62
C THR A 18 -41.36 -35.88 -8.61
N ALA A 19 -40.73 -36.33 -9.70
CA ALA A 19 -40.22 -35.46 -10.75
C ALA A 19 -41.34 -34.91 -11.67
N LEU A 20 -42.42 -35.65 -11.87
CA LEU A 20 -43.58 -35.20 -12.66
C LEU A 20 -44.55 -34.31 -11.85
N ASN A 21 -44.53 -34.38 -10.51
CA ASN A 21 -45.17 -33.38 -9.65
C ASN A 21 -44.34 -32.08 -9.52
N GLY A 22 -43.14 -32.04 -10.08
CA GLY A 22 -42.27 -30.85 -10.11
C GLY A 22 -42.67 -29.78 -11.13
N CYS A 23 -43.73 -30.01 -11.92
CA CYS A 23 -44.29 -29.00 -12.82
C CYS A 23 -45.45 -28.22 -12.17
N ILE A 24 -45.28 -27.77 -10.92
CA ILE A 24 -46.05 -26.62 -10.44
C ILE A 24 -45.52 -25.43 -11.22
N ARG A 25 -46.21 -25.12 -12.32
CA ARG A 25 -46.12 -23.83 -12.99
C ARG A 25 -46.25 -22.76 -11.91
N HIS A 26 -45.19 -22.00 -11.66
CA HIS A 26 -45.27 -20.68 -11.03
C HIS A 26 -45.91 -19.65 -11.99
N ASP A 27 -46.82 -20.09 -12.88
CA ASP A 27 -47.63 -19.25 -13.74
C ASP A 27 -48.86 -18.82 -12.93
N GLY A 28 -48.61 -18.04 -11.88
CA GLY A 28 -49.64 -17.77 -10.88
C GLY A 28 -49.20 -16.86 -9.75
N ALA A 29 -48.35 -15.86 -10.02
CA ALA A 29 -48.64 -14.59 -9.37
C ALA A 29 -50.04 -14.22 -9.86
N GLN A 30 -51.07 -14.57 -9.08
CA GLN A 30 -52.39 -14.03 -9.33
C GLN A 30 -52.19 -12.53 -9.39
N ARG A 31 -52.32 -11.94 -10.57
CA ARG A 31 -52.54 -10.51 -10.67
C ARG A 31 -53.83 -10.34 -9.88
N GLY A 32 -53.70 -9.86 -8.65
CA GLY A 32 -54.83 -9.36 -7.90
C GLY A 32 -55.62 -8.39 -8.78
N PRO A 33 -56.89 -8.13 -8.44
CA PRO A 33 -57.66 -7.13 -9.16
C PRO A 33 -56.83 -5.85 -9.32
N PRO A 34 -56.88 -5.20 -10.51
CA PRO A 34 -56.16 -3.95 -10.72
C PRO A 34 -56.54 -2.95 -9.63
N PRO A 35 -55.64 -2.02 -9.28
CA PRO A 35 -55.89 -1.07 -8.20
C PRO A 35 -57.25 -0.41 -8.38
N ASP A 36 -58.11 -0.59 -7.37
CA ASP A 36 -59.51 -0.15 -7.40
C ASP A 36 -59.66 1.34 -7.10
N GLY A 37 -58.56 2.03 -6.79
CA GLY A 37 -58.53 3.45 -6.45
C GLY A 37 -59.28 3.80 -5.16
N SER A 38 -59.69 2.80 -4.38
CA SER A 38 -60.47 3.02 -3.17
C SER A 38 -59.60 3.43 -1.99
N ALA A 39 -60.16 4.26 -1.11
CA ALA A 39 -59.50 4.73 0.09
C ALA A 39 -59.82 3.81 1.27
N TYR A 40 -58.79 3.20 1.84
CA TYR A 40 -58.89 2.24 2.95
C TYR A 40 -58.59 2.93 4.29
N LEU A 41 -59.29 4.04 4.58
CA LEU A 41 -58.97 4.97 5.69
C LEU A 41 -58.98 4.34 7.10
N ASN A 42 -59.62 3.18 7.27
CA ASN A 42 -59.71 2.46 8.54
C ASN A 42 -59.03 1.08 8.53
N SER A 43 -58.26 0.76 7.49
CA SER A 43 -57.55 -0.52 7.39
C SER A 43 -56.23 -0.52 8.17
N THR A 44 -55.90 -1.67 8.72
CA THR A 44 -54.64 -1.97 9.40
C THR A 44 -53.65 -2.61 8.43
N ASN A 45 -52.37 -2.70 8.81
CA ASN A 45 -51.35 -3.38 7.98
C ASN A 45 -51.69 -4.86 7.75
N LEU A 46 -52.39 -5.50 8.69
CA LEU A 46 -52.86 -6.88 8.56
C LEU A 46 -53.91 -7.04 7.46
N ASP A 47 -54.72 -6.02 7.18
CA ASP A 47 -55.68 -6.08 6.08
C ASP A 47 -54.99 -6.00 4.70
N CYS A 48 -53.77 -5.47 4.66
CA CYS A 48 -52.96 -5.35 3.45
C CYS A 48 -52.11 -6.60 3.18
N VAL A 49 -51.76 -7.39 4.21
CA VAL A 49 -50.80 -8.51 4.11
C VAL A 49 -51.29 -9.62 3.18
N ASP A 50 -52.61 -9.83 3.11
CA ASP A 50 -53.22 -10.88 2.29
C ASP A 50 -52.84 -10.76 0.80
N CYS A 51 -52.59 -9.53 0.32
CA CYS A 51 -52.18 -9.24 -1.05
C CYS A 51 -50.75 -8.66 -1.15
N HIS A 52 -50.25 -8.01 -0.09
CA HIS A 52 -48.97 -7.31 -0.06
C HIS A 52 -47.98 -7.90 0.94
N ALA A 53 -47.99 -9.23 1.11
CA ALA A 53 -47.15 -9.96 2.04
C ALA A 53 -45.66 -9.59 1.92
N ALA A 54 -45.13 -9.45 0.70
CA ALA A 54 -43.72 -9.10 0.49
C ALA A 54 -43.37 -7.74 1.11
N GLN A 55 -44.19 -6.71 0.85
CA GLN A 55 -43.99 -5.37 1.39
C GLN A 55 -44.20 -5.35 2.91
N TYR A 56 -45.21 -6.07 3.40
CA TYR A 56 -45.47 -6.20 4.83
C TYR A 56 -44.27 -6.78 5.59
N TYR A 57 -43.71 -7.90 5.12
CA TYR A 57 -42.56 -8.53 5.79
C TYR A 57 -41.28 -7.70 5.71
N ILE A 58 -41.10 -6.90 4.65
CA ILE A 58 -39.99 -5.93 4.56
C ILE A 58 -40.11 -4.83 5.63
N ILE A 59 -41.32 -4.36 5.92
CA ILE A 59 -41.55 -3.33 6.95
C ILE A 59 -41.45 -3.95 8.34
N GLU A 60 -41.99 -5.15 8.52
CA GLU A 60 -42.01 -5.86 9.81
C GLU A 60 -40.62 -6.32 10.25
N ASP A 61 -39.68 -6.59 9.32
CA ASP A 61 -38.30 -6.97 9.65
C ASP A 61 -37.52 -5.89 10.43
N GLY A 62 -38.07 -4.67 10.50
CA GLY A 62 -37.58 -3.60 11.36
C GLY A 62 -36.33 -2.90 10.84
N SER A 63 -35.88 -3.19 9.62
CA SER A 63 -34.60 -2.71 9.09
C SER A 63 -34.57 -1.23 8.67
N GLY A 64 -35.67 -0.48 8.81
CA GLY A 64 -35.68 0.96 8.50
C GLY A 64 -36.79 1.76 9.19
N LYS A 65 -36.68 3.09 9.15
CA LYS A 65 -37.61 4.01 9.86
C LYS A 65 -39.08 3.92 9.43
N HIS A 66 -39.37 3.37 8.25
CA HIS A 66 -40.73 3.14 7.79
C HIS A 66 -41.40 1.93 8.48
N ALA A 67 -40.63 1.08 9.19
CA ALA A 67 -41.11 -0.10 9.91
C ALA A 67 -42.26 0.20 10.88
N HIS A 68 -42.31 1.41 11.42
CA HIS A 68 -43.29 1.83 12.43
C HIS A 68 -44.52 2.53 11.84
N LEU A 69 -44.59 2.69 10.51
CA LEU A 69 -45.69 3.36 9.83
C LEU A 69 -46.75 2.36 9.38
N ASN A 70 -48.02 2.76 9.46
CA ASN A 70 -49.10 2.00 8.84
C ASN A 70 -49.06 2.17 7.32
N CYS A 71 -49.46 1.16 6.53
CA CYS A 71 -49.51 1.22 5.07
C CYS A 71 -50.33 2.44 4.59
N THR A 72 -51.43 2.72 5.28
CA THR A 72 -52.36 3.83 5.01
C THR A 72 -51.80 5.21 5.35
N PHE A 73 -50.68 5.30 6.09
CA PHE A 73 -49.98 6.58 6.33
C PHE A 73 -49.43 7.15 5.02
N CYS A 74 -48.87 6.28 4.18
CA CYS A 74 -48.28 6.63 2.88
C CYS A 74 -49.26 6.41 1.73
N HIS A 75 -49.99 5.29 1.75
CA HIS A 75 -50.91 4.88 0.69
C HIS A 75 -52.32 5.33 1.02
N ILE A 76 -52.67 6.55 0.59
CA ILE A 76 -54.00 7.14 0.83
C ILE A 76 -55.13 6.47 0.02
N GLN A 77 -54.78 5.78 -1.06
CA GLN A 77 -55.70 5.00 -1.89
C GLN A 77 -54.97 3.81 -2.53
N HIS A 78 -55.68 2.74 -2.81
CA HIS A 78 -55.10 1.53 -3.38
C HIS A 78 -54.61 1.78 -4.81
N GLY A 79 -53.33 1.45 -5.06
CA GLY A 79 -52.61 1.75 -6.30
C GLY A 79 -51.92 3.11 -6.36
N TYR A 80 -52.08 3.96 -5.34
CA TYR A 80 -51.30 5.19 -5.24
C TYR A 80 -49.92 4.90 -4.64
N GLN A 81 -48.87 5.35 -5.32
CA GLN A 81 -47.51 5.37 -4.80
C GLN A 81 -47.14 6.83 -4.49
N PRO A 82 -46.79 7.16 -3.23
CA PRO A 82 -46.36 8.51 -2.89
C PRO A 82 -45.01 8.84 -3.51
N ASP A 83 -44.83 10.11 -3.85
CA ASP A 83 -43.50 10.65 -4.15
C ASP A 83 -42.71 10.80 -2.84
N CYS A 84 -41.51 10.23 -2.81
CA CYS A 84 -40.60 10.29 -1.67
C CYS A 84 -40.36 11.73 -1.20
N LEU A 85 -40.26 12.69 -2.12
CA LEU A 85 -39.99 14.10 -1.82
C LEU A 85 -41.15 14.79 -1.08
N THR A 86 -42.34 14.20 -1.07
CA THR A 86 -43.49 14.71 -0.32
C THR A 86 -43.23 14.70 1.19
N CYS A 87 -42.50 13.70 1.67
CA CYS A 87 -42.19 13.53 3.09
C CYS A 87 -40.71 13.76 3.41
N HIS A 88 -39.83 13.54 2.43
CA HIS A 88 -38.37 13.63 2.57
C HIS A 88 -37.79 14.75 1.68
N PRO A 89 -38.16 16.03 1.90
CA PRO A 89 -37.59 17.12 1.15
C PRO A 89 -36.10 17.26 1.46
N ASP A 90 -35.28 17.51 0.43
CA ASP A 90 -33.86 17.87 0.53
C ASP A 90 -32.95 16.88 1.30
N THR A 91 -33.36 15.62 1.46
CA THR A 91 -32.58 14.61 2.24
C THR A 91 -31.17 14.38 1.67
N HIS A 92 -31.01 14.55 0.36
CA HIS A 92 -29.72 14.55 -0.34
C HIS A 92 -29.50 15.85 -1.13
N GLY A 93 -30.12 16.95 -0.71
CA GLY A 93 -30.16 18.22 -1.45
C GLY A 93 -31.13 18.22 -2.63
N THR A 94 -31.16 19.32 -3.39
CA THR A 94 -32.14 19.56 -4.47
C THR A 94 -31.76 18.93 -5.82
N GLY A 95 -30.53 18.45 -5.95
CA GLY A 95 -29.97 17.93 -7.20
C GLY A 95 -30.26 16.45 -7.48
N ILE A 96 -30.77 15.69 -6.49
CA ILE A 96 -31.01 14.25 -6.62
C ILE A 96 -32.50 13.98 -6.84
N GLN A 97 -32.82 13.43 -8.01
CA GLN A 97 -34.16 12.98 -8.38
C GLN A 97 -34.15 11.49 -8.68
N GLY A 98 -35.32 10.85 -8.60
CA GLY A 98 -35.43 9.42 -8.89
C GLY A 98 -34.84 8.55 -7.78
N CYS A 99 -35.33 8.72 -6.54
CA CYS A 99 -34.84 8.02 -5.35
C CYS A 99 -34.74 6.50 -5.53
N GLY A 100 -35.63 5.91 -6.33
CA GLY A 100 -35.65 4.47 -6.63
C GLY A 100 -34.46 3.92 -7.41
N ILE A 101 -33.62 4.79 -8.00
CA ILE A 101 -32.35 4.38 -8.64
C ILE A 101 -31.38 3.85 -7.58
N CYS A 102 -31.40 4.47 -6.41
CA CYS A 102 -30.51 4.18 -5.29
C CYS A 102 -31.21 3.36 -4.21
N HIS A 103 -32.46 3.69 -3.92
CA HIS A 103 -33.31 3.04 -2.93
C HIS A 103 -34.41 2.23 -3.65
N PRO A 104 -34.09 1.05 -4.22
CA PRO A 104 -35.04 0.29 -5.03
C PRO A 104 -36.27 -0.16 -4.24
N ASN A 105 -36.18 -0.17 -2.90
CA ASN A 105 -37.25 -0.53 -2.01
C ASN A 105 -37.64 0.64 -1.08
N PRO A 106 -38.72 1.38 -1.36
CA PRO A 106 -39.15 2.50 -0.53
C PRO A 106 -39.69 2.06 0.85
N HIS A 107 -39.98 0.78 1.05
CA HIS A 107 -40.39 0.23 2.35
C HIS A 107 -39.19 -0.08 3.27
N ALA A 108 -37.98 -0.16 2.71
CA ALA A 108 -36.74 -0.31 3.45
C ALA A 108 -35.63 0.54 2.80
N PRO A 109 -35.76 1.88 2.84
CA PRO A 109 -34.85 2.78 2.14
C PRO A 109 -33.43 2.78 2.74
N GLU A 110 -33.26 2.34 3.99
CA GLU A 110 -31.95 2.24 4.65
C GLU A 110 -31.15 1.00 4.24
N LEU A 111 -31.77 0.03 3.53
CA LEU A 111 -31.03 -1.09 2.96
C LEU A 111 -30.02 -0.54 1.95
N ARG A 112 -28.74 -0.68 2.32
CA ARG A 112 -27.60 -0.16 1.57
C ARG A 112 -27.66 -0.61 0.12
N ILE A 113 -27.32 0.33 -0.75
CA ILE A 113 -27.28 0.13 -2.20
C ILE A 113 -26.15 -0.84 -2.53
N ASN A 114 -26.49 -2.11 -2.74
CA ASN A 114 -25.58 -3.13 -3.26
C ASN A 114 -25.91 -3.40 -4.72
N ASP A 115 -25.80 -2.36 -5.56
CA ASP A 115 -26.18 -2.43 -6.95
C ASP A 115 -25.07 -1.95 -7.88
N SER A 116 -24.29 -2.91 -8.37
CA SER A 116 -23.31 -2.75 -9.46
C SER A 116 -23.88 -2.16 -10.77
N ARG A 117 -25.20 -1.94 -10.86
CA ARG A 117 -25.84 -1.32 -12.04
C ARG A 117 -25.90 0.19 -11.96
N ILE A 118 -25.48 0.79 -10.84
CA ILE A 118 -25.33 2.24 -10.74
C ILE A 118 -24.15 2.67 -11.59
N ASN A 119 -24.42 3.47 -12.62
CA ASN A 119 -23.37 4.02 -13.46
C ASN A 119 -22.55 5.06 -12.68
N ASP A 120 -21.29 5.25 -13.09
CA ASP A 120 -20.37 6.23 -12.51
C ASP A 120 -21.03 7.63 -12.41
N SER A 121 -21.72 8.09 -13.45
CA SER A 121 -22.33 9.43 -13.48
C SER A 121 -23.38 9.71 -12.40
N ILE A 122 -23.96 8.68 -11.76
CA ILE A 122 -24.88 8.85 -10.63
C ILE A 122 -24.12 9.24 -9.34
N CYS A 123 -22.84 8.90 -9.22
CA CYS A 123 -22.02 9.24 -8.06
C CYS A 123 -21.55 10.71 -8.07
N GLN A 124 -21.33 11.26 -9.27
CA GLN A 124 -20.70 12.58 -9.47
C GLN A 124 -21.39 13.73 -8.71
N PRO A 125 -22.73 13.87 -8.69
CA PRO A 125 -23.37 15.01 -8.01
C PRO A 125 -23.07 15.10 -6.51
N CYS A 126 -22.72 13.99 -5.86
CA CYS A 126 -22.39 13.93 -4.44
C CYS A 126 -20.88 13.81 -4.18
N HIS A 127 -20.12 13.23 -5.11
CA HIS A 127 -18.69 12.96 -5.00
C HIS A 127 -17.85 13.84 -5.93
N LEU A 128 -18.24 15.12 -6.10
CA LEU A 128 -17.54 16.07 -6.96
C LEU A 128 -16.04 16.16 -6.69
N PRO A 129 -15.56 16.24 -5.42
CA PRO A 129 -14.12 16.31 -5.17
C PRO A 129 -13.36 15.07 -5.67
N GLN A 130 -13.92 13.88 -5.48
CA GLN A 130 -13.31 12.63 -5.93
C GLN A 130 -13.31 12.51 -7.45
N TYR A 131 -14.40 12.94 -8.10
CA TYR A 131 -14.47 13.05 -9.56
C TYR A 131 -13.43 14.00 -10.13
N ASP A 132 -13.33 15.20 -9.55
CA ASP A 132 -12.35 16.21 -9.97
C ASP A 132 -10.91 15.73 -9.73
N ALA A 133 -10.66 14.98 -8.65
CA ALA A 133 -9.37 14.37 -8.37
C ALA A 133 -9.02 13.32 -9.43
N ILE A 134 -9.92 12.37 -9.70
CA ILE A 134 -9.72 11.33 -10.72
C ILE A 134 -9.50 11.93 -12.11
N ASP A 135 -10.29 12.92 -12.51
CA ASP A 135 -10.22 13.54 -13.84
C ASP A 135 -8.88 14.26 -14.06
N LYS A 136 -8.36 14.90 -13.02
CA LYS A 136 -7.02 15.53 -13.01
C LYS A 136 -5.89 14.52 -12.77
N GLY A 137 -6.24 13.36 -12.25
CA GLY A 137 -5.35 12.33 -11.77
C GLY A 137 -4.59 11.64 -12.88
N MET A 138 -3.27 11.59 -12.72
CA MET A 138 -2.41 10.71 -13.50
C MET A 138 -2.31 9.36 -12.78
N GLY A 139 -2.49 8.25 -13.49
CA GLY A 139 -2.33 6.92 -12.90
C GLY A 139 -3.30 5.86 -13.42
N ARG A 140 -3.36 4.73 -12.72
CA ARG A 140 -4.29 3.63 -13.05
C ARG A 140 -5.67 3.81 -12.42
N HIS A 141 -5.75 4.42 -11.24
CA HIS A 141 -7.00 4.66 -10.53
C HIS A 141 -7.97 5.51 -11.37
N SER A 142 -7.46 6.48 -12.13
CA SER A 142 -8.30 7.31 -13.00
C SER A 142 -8.91 6.59 -14.21
N LYS A 143 -8.53 5.33 -14.44
CA LYS A 143 -9.08 4.46 -15.50
C LYS A 143 -10.07 3.44 -14.95
N LEU A 144 -10.23 3.37 -13.64
CA LEU A 144 -11.14 2.45 -12.98
C LEU A 144 -12.49 3.12 -12.77
N LYS A 145 -13.55 2.31 -12.81
CA LYS A 145 -14.89 2.74 -12.42
C LYS A 145 -15.03 2.78 -10.91
N CYS A 146 -15.94 3.60 -10.40
CA CYS A 146 -16.13 3.77 -8.96
C CYS A 146 -16.57 2.46 -8.29
N ASP A 147 -17.44 1.70 -8.96
CA ASP A 147 -18.03 0.45 -8.47
C ASP A 147 -17.06 -0.73 -8.40
N LEU A 148 -15.88 -0.63 -9.02
CA LEU A 148 -14.86 -1.66 -8.93
C LEU A 148 -14.27 -1.75 -7.52
N CYS A 149 -14.09 -0.61 -6.87
CA CYS A 149 -13.53 -0.51 -5.52
C CYS A 149 -14.64 -0.27 -4.49
N HIS A 150 -15.61 0.60 -4.80
CA HIS A 150 -16.78 0.86 -3.95
C HIS A 150 -17.94 -0.08 -4.29
N VAL A 151 -17.80 -1.33 -3.87
CA VAL A 151 -18.78 -2.40 -4.14
C VAL A 151 -20.15 -2.15 -3.50
N GLN A 152 -20.22 -1.27 -2.50
CA GLN A 152 -21.44 -0.86 -1.85
C GLN A 152 -21.34 0.61 -1.44
N HIS A 153 -22.43 1.37 -1.55
CA HIS A 153 -22.45 2.76 -1.11
C HIS A 153 -22.19 2.85 0.42
N GLY A 154 -21.21 3.66 0.81
CA GLY A 154 -20.74 3.79 2.20
C GLY A 154 -19.67 2.77 2.61
N TYR A 155 -19.24 1.88 1.70
CA TYR A 155 -18.06 1.03 1.90
C TYR A 155 -16.80 1.74 1.39
N LEU A 156 -15.76 1.80 2.24
CA LEU A 156 -14.42 2.23 1.85
C LEU A 156 -13.53 0.99 1.78
N PRO A 157 -12.95 0.66 0.61
CA PRO A 157 -12.05 -0.47 0.46
C PRO A 157 -10.73 -0.21 1.18
N SER A 158 -10.07 -1.29 1.61
CA SER A 158 -8.68 -1.19 2.07
C SER A 158 -7.75 -1.08 0.86
N CYS A 159 -6.69 -0.28 0.97
CA CYS A 159 -5.63 -0.26 -0.03
C CYS A 159 -5.03 -1.66 -0.23
N GLU A 160 -4.93 -2.44 0.85
CA GLU A 160 -4.36 -3.79 0.87
C GLU A 160 -5.19 -4.84 0.12
N ASP A 161 -6.46 -4.53 -0.20
CA ASP A 161 -7.30 -5.43 -1.01
C ASP A 161 -6.71 -5.63 -2.42
N CYS A 162 -5.92 -4.66 -2.89
CA CYS A 162 -5.29 -4.66 -4.22
C CYS A 162 -3.77 -4.42 -4.17
N HIS A 163 -3.27 -3.69 -3.18
CA HIS A 163 -1.87 -3.27 -3.06
C HIS A 163 -1.14 -4.03 -1.95
N GLY A 164 0.18 -4.16 -2.07
CA GLY A 164 1.02 -4.63 -0.97
C GLY A 164 1.45 -3.48 -0.06
N LEU A 165 2.08 -3.83 1.06
CA LEU A 165 2.70 -2.86 1.98
C LEU A 165 4.07 -2.43 1.46
N PHE A 166 4.08 -1.50 0.50
CA PHE A 166 5.31 -1.01 -0.15
C PHE A 166 6.26 -0.25 0.80
N HIS A 167 5.72 0.32 1.89
CA HIS A 167 6.49 0.97 2.95
C HIS A 167 6.79 0.04 4.15
N GLY A 168 6.46 -1.25 4.04
CA GLY A 168 6.56 -2.20 5.15
C GLY A 168 5.36 -2.15 6.10
N SER A 169 5.43 -2.93 7.18
CA SER A 169 4.33 -3.06 8.16
C SER A 169 4.21 -1.89 9.15
N ASP A 170 5.18 -0.99 9.14
CA ASP A 170 5.26 0.12 10.10
C ASP A 170 4.49 1.36 9.64
N VAL A 171 4.10 1.40 8.36
CA VAL A 171 3.33 2.51 7.75
C VAL A 171 2.12 1.92 7.01
N THR A 172 1.00 1.76 7.72
CA THR A 172 -0.23 1.15 7.20
C THR A 172 -1.35 2.15 6.92
N ASP A 173 -1.28 3.36 7.51
CA ASP A 173 -2.25 4.44 7.29
C ASP A 173 -1.96 5.13 5.94
N CYS A 174 -2.33 4.46 4.85
CA CYS A 174 -1.98 4.85 3.50
C CYS A 174 -2.55 6.22 3.12
N ASP A 175 -3.78 6.51 3.57
CA ASP A 175 -4.55 7.71 3.24
C ASP A 175 -4.12 8.97 3.98
N ASP A 176 -3.25 8.85 4.99
CA ASP A 176 -2.60 10.00 5.62
C ASP A 176 -1.66 10.74 4.66
N CYS A 177 -1.20 10.07 3.60
CA CYS A 177 -0.27 10.64 2.63
C CYS A 177 -0.74 10.46 1.19
N HIS A 178 -1.41 9.35 0.87
CA HIS A 178 -1.90 9.05 -0.47
C HIS A 178 -3.40 9.31 -0.57
N ASP A 179 -3.84 10.22 -1.42
CA ASP A 179 -5.26 10.26 -1.81
C ASP A 179 -5.58 8.97 -2.59
N PRO A 180 -6.54 8.11 -2.16
CA PRO A 180 -6.86 6.86 -2.86
C PRO A 180 -7.30 7.05 -4.32
N HIS A 181 -7.80 8.23 -4.67
CA HIS A 181 -8.23 8.56 -6.03
C HIS A 181 -7.08 9.10 -6.90
N VAL A 182 -6.04 9.65 -6.28
CA VAL A 182 -4.81 10.12 -6.95
C VAL A 182 -3.55 9.77 -6.15
N PRO A 183 -3.23 8.46 -5.94
CA PRO A 183 -2.22 8.06 -4.95
C PRO A 183 -0.80 8.55 -5.23
N GLU A 184 -0.48 8.85 -6.48
CA GLU A 184 0.84 9.35 -6.88
C GLU A 184 1.02 10.85 -6.60
N SER A 185 -0.07 11.57 -6.29
CA SER A 185 -0.07 13.02 -6.08
C SER A 185 0.19 13.37 -4.62
N ILE A 186 1.40 13.09 -4.13
CA ILE A 186 1.81 13.44 -2.76
C ILE A 186 2.64 14.72 -2.81
N GLU A 187 2.30 15.67 -1.94
CA GLU A 187 3.13 16.85 -1.67
C GLU A 187 3.75 16.70 -0.27
N PHE A 188 5.08 16.68 -0.21
CA PHE A 188 5.82 16.76 1.05
C PHE A 188 6.26 18.20 1.30
N ASP A 189 6.20 18.64 2.56
CA ASP A 189 6.96 19.83 2.98
C ASP A 189 8.44 19.44 3.11
N TYR A 190 9.13 19.49 1.97
CA TYR A 190 10.54 19.17 1.85
C TYR A 190 11.44 20.03 2.76
N GLY A 191 10.98 21.22 3.19
CA GLY A 191 11.72 22.08 4.12
C GLY A 191 11.68 21.60 5.58
N ASN A 192 10.81 20.64 5.91
CA ASN A 192 10.61 20.13 7.25
C ASN A 192 11.15 18.69 7.40
N ASN A 193 12.36 18.55 7.92
CA ASN A 193 12.98 17.23 8.15
C ASN A 193 12.16 16.31 9.06
N SER A 194 11.25 16.84 9.90
CA SER A 194 10.41 15.99 10.76
C SER A 194 9.39 15.15 9.97
N GLU A 195 8.98 15.58 8.77
CA GLU A 195 8.14 14.76 7.89
C GLU A 195 8.90 13.52 7.41
N CYS A 196 10.18 13.67 7.07
CA CYS A 196 11.04 12.54 6.69
C CYS A 196 11.27 11.60 7.88
N ALA A 197 11.40 12.15 9.09
CA ALA A 197 11.65 11.40 10.32
C ALA A 197 10.53 10.41 10.69
N ARG A 198 9.30 10.65 10.22
CA ARG A 198 8.16 9.74 10.44
C ARG A 198 8.45 8.33 9.94
N CYS A 199 9.21 8.21 8.84
CA CYS A 199 9.54 6.92 8.23
C CYS A 199 11.05 6.61 8.27
N HIS A 200 11.91 7.63 8.26
CA HIS A 200 13.37 7.49 8.27
C HIS A 200 13.99 7.72 9.66
N HIS A 201 13.26 7.35 10.70
CA HIS A 201 13.68 7.55 12.08
C HIS A 201 15.07 6.96 12.38
N SER A 202 15.34 5.74 11.95
CA SER A 202 16.65 5.09 12.15
C SER A 202 17.80 5.82 11.45
N VAL A 203 17.55 6.47 10.31
CA VAL A 203 18.56 7.30 9.65
C VAL A 203 18.91 8.49 10.54
N ILE A 204 17.90 9.15 11.09
CA ILE A 204 18.09 10.35 11.90
C ILE A 204 18.71 10.03 13.25
N GLU A 205 18.20 9.01 13.95
CA GLU A 205 18.66 8.68 15.29
C GLU A 205 19.93 7.85 15.32
N GLU A 206 20.10 6.90 14.39
CA GLU A 206 21.24 5.98 14.43
C GLU A 206 22.36 6.43 13.49
N THR A 207 22.04 6.85 12.27
CA THR A 207 23.07 7.12 11.26
C THR A 207 23.77 8.44 11.51
N PHE A 208 23.04 9.54 11.72
CA PHE A 208 23.67 10.83 12.03
C PHE A 208 24.32 10.90 13.42
N ALA A 209 23.99 9.98 14.33
CA ALA A 209 24.65 9.88 15.63
C ALA A 209 26.05 9.24 15.57
N ARG A 210 26.36 8.49 14.51
CA ARG A 210 27.64 7.75 14.38
C ARG A 210 28.84 8.66 14.15
N GLU A 211 28.72 9.57 13.18
CA GLU A 211 29.81 10.45 12.75
C GLU A 211 29.21 11.82 12.45
N HIS A 212 29.59 12.84 13.22
CA HIS A 212 29.00 14.17 13.09
C HIS A 212 29.53 14.86 11.83
N THR A 213 28.84 14.66 10.71
CA THR A 213 29.15 15.34 9.43
C THR A 213 28.19 16.49 9.20
N VAL A 214 28.61 17.45 8.37
CA VAL A 214 27.74 18.58 7.96
C VAL A 214 26.45 18.13 7.25
N HIS A 215 26.38 16.89 6.75
CA HIS A 215 25.16 16.37 6.13
C HIS A 215 24.04 16.20 7.15
N ALA A 216 24.35 15.98 8.44
CA ALA A 216 23.37 15.92 9.51
C ALA A 216 22.67 17.28 9.75
N ASP A 217 23.33 18.38 9.39
CA ASP A 217 22.80 19.75 9.53
C ASP A 217 22.02 20.23 8.30
N LEU A 218 22.09 19.49 7.19
CA LEU A 218 21.38 19.84 5.96
C LEU A 218 19.91 19.42 6.01
N SER A 219 19.06 20.20 5.36
CA SER A 219 17.70 19.76 5.09
C SER A 219 17.72 18.57 4.13
N CYS A 220 16.87 17.56 4.37
CA CYS A 220 16.86 16.31 3.60
C CYS A 220 16.66 16.58 2.10
N TYR A 221 15.86 17.59 1.74
CA TYR A 221 15.57 17.95 0.35
C TYR A 221 16.77 18.42 -0.47
N MET A 222 17.85 18.86 0.20
CA MET A 222 19.07 19.27 -0.48
C MET A 222 19.70 18.11 -1.26
N CYS A 223 19.51 16.88 -0.77
CA CYS A 223 19.96 15.65 -1.41
C CYS A 223 18.80 14.80 -1.96
N HIS A 224 17.61 14.94 -1.39
CA HIS A 224 16.38 14.21 -1.76
C HIS A 224 15.31 15.19 -2.29
N PRO A 225 15.50 15.76 -3.49
CA PRO A 225 14.62 16.81 -4.01
C PRO A 225 13.18 16.33 -4.24
N LEU A 226 13.01 15.03 -4.44
CA LEU A 226 11.73 14.35 -4.51
C LEU A 226 11.80 13.07 -3.66
N HIS A 227 10.67 12.69 -3.06
CA HIS A 227 10.57 11.44 -2.29
C HIS A 227 10.96 10.24 -3.16
N ALA A 228 11.77 9.34 -2.60
CA ALA A 228 12.41 8.21 -3.30
C ALA A 228 13.39 8.58 -4.43
N GLU A 229 13.79 9.85 -4.57
CA GLU A 229 14.88 10.29 -5.44
C GLU A 229 16.10 10.73 -4.62
N THR A 230 17.30 10.67 -5.20
CA THR A 230 18.54 11.09 -4.53
C THR A 230 19.50 11.69 -5.55
N MET A 231 20.12 12.80 -5.19
CA MET A 231 21.16 13.47 -5.97
C MET A 231 22.44 12.63 -6.04
N MET A 232 23.31 12.94 -7.01
CA MET A 232 24.61 12.28 -7.11
C MET A 232 25.64 13.02 -6.26
N CYS A 233 26.57 12.30 -5.63
CA CYS A 233 27.63 12.93 -4.82
C CYS A 233 28.41 13.98 -5.62
N ILE A 234 28.66 13.70 -6.90
CA ILE A 234 29.45 14.55 -7.80
C ILE A 234 28.77 15.86 -8.20
N ASP A 235 27.47 16.00 -7.92
CA ASP A 235 26.74 17.25 -8.15
C ASP A 235 27.19 18.34 -7.16
N CYS A 236 27.78 17.95 -6.03
CA CYS A 236 28.28 18.87 -5.01
C CYS A 236 29.77 18.65 -4.65
N HIS A 237 30.27 17.42 -4.71
CA HIS A 237 31.64 17.07 -4.30
C HIS A 237 32.53 16.65 -5.48
N PRO A 238 33.77 17.13 -5.57
CA PRO A 238 34.72 16.60 -6.54
C PRO A 238 35.14 15.17 -6.15
N GLY A 239 35.29 14.30 -7.15
CA GLY A 239 35.90 12.99 -6.95
C GLY A 239 37.39 13.09 -6.57
N HIS A 240 37.92 12.08 -5.89
CA HIS A 240 39.33 12.01 -5.52
C HIS A 240 40.24 11.74 -6.73
N SER A 241 39.69 11.22 -7.82
CA SER A 241 40.37 11.05 -9.10
C SER A 241 39.45 11.43 -10.28
N THR A 242 40.07 11.73 -11.43
CA THR A 242 39.33 12.17 -12.62
C THR A 242 38.48 11.02 -13.17
N GLY A 243 37.19 11.30 -13.40
CA GLY A 243 36.27 10.34 -14.02
C GLY A 243 35.62 9.35 -13.05
N MET A 244 35.77 9.53 -11.73
CA MET A 244 35.04 8.73 -10.74
C MET A 244 33.52 8.85 -10.94
N SER A 245 32.85 7.70 -10.91
CA SER A 245 31.40 7.59 -10.91
C SER A 245 30.85 7.46 -9.50
N MET A 246 29.52 7.62 -9.35
CA MET A 246 28.82 7.36 -8.09
C MET A 246 29.05 5.95 -7.53
N ARG A 247 29.27 4.96 -8.39
CA ARG A 247 29.60 3.60 -7.96
C ARG A 247 30.96 3.57 -7.26
N ASP A 248 31.93 4.32 -7.78
CA ASP A 248 33.28 4.37 -7.23
C ASP A 248 33.28 5.11 -5.89
N CYS A 249 32.49 6.18 -5.75
CA CYS A 249 32.27 6.85 -4.46
C CYS A 249 31.74 5.88 -3.40
N ARG A 250 30.71 5.10 -3.77
CA ARG A 250 30.07 4.15 -2.86
C ARG A 250 30.94 2.96 -2.51
N ASN A 251 32.06 2.71 -3.18
CA ASN A 251 32.99 1.63 -2.81
C ASN A 251 33.64 1.85 -1.45
N CYS A 252 33.74 3.11 -1.03
CA CYS A 252 34.30 3.50 0.26
C CYS A 252 33.28 4.26 1.11
N HIS A 253 32.52 5.19 0.50
CA HIS A 253 31.51 5.99 1.18
C HIS A 253 30.14 5.30 1.06
N ARG A 254 29.92 4.26 1.86
CA ARG A 254 28.71 3.41 1.77
C ARG A 254 27.45 4.14 2.21
N ILE A 255 27.58 5.10 3.11
CA ILE A 255 26.47 5.81 3.71
C ILE A 255 26.60 7.31 3.38
N GLY A 256 25.77 7.80 2.45
CA GLY A 256 25.83 9.20 2.00
C GLY A 256 25.53 10.23 3.10
N HIS A 257 24.84 9.82 4.16
CA HIS A 257 24.55 10.65 5.34
C HIS A 257 25.78 10.85 6.25
N VAL A 258 26.73 9.90 6.23
CA VAL A 258 27.97 9.96 7.01
C VAL A 258 29.16 9.53 6.14
N PRO A 259 29.51 10.30 5.09
CA PRO A 259 30.52 9.89 4.13
C PRO A 259 31.92 9.74 4.75
N THR A 260 32.15 10.27 5.95
CA THR A 260 33.41 10.07 6.69
C THR A 260 33.55 8.67 7.29
N ASP A 261 32.46 7.92 7.40
CA ASP A 261 32.47 6.51 7.79
C ASP A 261 32.90 5.65 6.58
N ILE A 262 34.22 5.50 6.41
CA ILE A 262 34.82 4.82 5.28
C ILE A 262 34.73 3.31 5.47
N LEU A 263 33.94 2.67 4.63
CA LEU A 263 33.68 1.24 4.62
C LEU A 263 33.95 0.68 3.22
N TYR A 264 34.99 -0.13 3.09
CA TYR A 264 35.33 -0.84 1.85
C TYR A 264 35.28 -2.36 2.05
N SER A 265 35.29 -3.11 0.94
CA SER A 265 35.33 -4.57 1.00
C SER A 265 36.75 -5.04 1.34
N PRO A 266 36.95 -5.94 2.32
CA PRO A 266 38.26 -6.52 2.60
C PRO A 266 38.73 -7.51 1.52
N ASP A 267 37.87 -7.83 0.54
CA ASP A 267 38.22 -8.71 -0.57
C ASP A 267 39.13 -7.97 -1.58
N ALA A 268 40.36 -8.46 -1.70
CA ALA A 268 41.36 -7.98 -2.64
C ALA A 268 40.95 -8.07 -4.11
N THR A 269 39.94 -8.86 -4.47
CA THR A 269 39.36 -8.90 -5.82
C THR A 269 38.42 -7.73 -6.09
N GLU A 270 37.85 -7.12 -5.05
CA GLU A 270 36.91 -6.01 -5.13
C GLU A 270 37.59 -4.65 -4.86
N THR A 271 38.52 -4.61 -3.90
CA THR A 271 39.22 -3.39 -3.49
C THR A 271 40.72 -3.51 -3.75
N LYS A 272 41.21 -2.80 -4.76
CA LYS A 272 42.62 -2.80 -5.18
C LYS A 272 43.41 -1.68 -4.54
N SER A 273 44.66 -1.94 -4.18
CA SER A 273 45.58 -0.99 -3.52
C SER A 273 45.66 0.36 -4.21
N GLY A 274 45.54 0.39 -5.55
CA GLY A 274 45.56 1.62 -6.33
C GLY A 274 44.56 2.68 -5.86
N VAL A 275 43.36 2.29 -5.37
CA VAL A 275 42.36 3.25 -4.87
C VAL A 275 42.74 3.83 -3.50
N CYS A 276 43.56 3.12 -2.73
CA CYS A 276 44.08 3.59 -1.46
C CYS A 276 45.21 4.61 -1.65
N VAL A 277 46.03 4.45 -2.70
CA VAL A 277 47.19 5.31 -2.98
C VAL A 277 46.80 6.78 -3.19
N ASP A 278 45.61 7.05 -3.73
CA ASP A 278 45.11 8.41 -3.95
C ASP A 278 45.07 9.22 -2.64
N CYS A 279 44.83 8.57 -1.50
CA CYS A 279 44.87 9.20 -0.17
C CYS A 279 46.13 8.82 0.63
N HIS A 280 46.69 7.63 0.40
CA HIS A 280 47.78 7.03 1.17
C HIS A 280 49.08 6.92 0.35
N ALA A 281 49.40 7.94 -0.46
CA ALA A 281 50.61 7.94 -1.28
C ALA A 281 51.90 7.76 -0.46
N LYS A 282 51.96 8.33 0.75
CA LYS A 282 53.14 8.24 1.62
C LYS A 282 53.47 6.79 2.03
N PRO A 283 52.59 6.04 2.73
CA PRO A 283 52.90 4.65 3.11
C PRO A 283 53.08 3.74 1.89
N PHE A 284 52.36 3.97 0.79
CA PHE A 284 52.60 3.24 -0.46
C PHE A 284 54.02 3.45 -0.99
N ASN A 285 54.48 4.70 -1.06
CA ASN A 285 55.83 5.01 -1.53
C ASN A 285 56.90 4.44 -0.58
N THR A 286 56.69 4.51 0.74
CA THR A 286 57.59 3.86 1.72
C THR A 286 57.72 2.36 1.44
N MET A 287 56.61 1.67 1.25
CA MET A 287 56.57 0.23 0.92
C MET A 287 57.25 -0.10 -0.41
N TYR A 288 57.00 0.74 -1.43
CA TYR A 288 57.55 0.53 -2.75
C TYR A 288 59.07 0.77 -2.78
N GLU A 289 59.55 1.82 -2.12
CA GLU A 289 60.96 2.21 -2.06
C GLU A 289 61.81 1.29 -1.18
N SER A 290 61.25 0.76 -0.08
CA SER A 290 61.93 -0.18 0.82
C SER A 290 62.25 -1.51 0.15
N LYS A 291 61.60 -1.80 -0.99
CA LYS A 291 61.64 -3.11 -1.67
C LYS A 291 61.20 -4.25 -0.75
N SER A 292 60.32 -3.97 0.20
CA SER A 292 59.63 -5.00 0.98
C SER A 292 58.82 -5.92 0.07
N GLU A 293 58.75 -7.21 0.39
CA GLU A 293 57.89 -8.17 -0.33
C GLU A 293 56.39 -7.88 -0.10
N HIS A 294 56.04 -7.12 0.95
CA HIS A 294 54.68 -6.66 1.19
C HIS A 294 54.13 -5.78 0.03
N ARG A 295 54.99 -5.24 -0.85
CA ARG A 295 54.54 -4.50 -2.05
C ARG A 295 53.70 -5.31 -3.04
N TYR A 296 53.71 -6.64 -2.92
CA TYR A 296 52.95 -7.56 -3.77
C TYR A 296 51.61 -7.98 -3.15
N ILE A 297 51.31 -7.52 -1.94
CA ILE A 297 50.08 -7.81 -1.21
C ILE A 297 49.14 -6.62 -1.36
N GLU A 298 47.85 -6.87 -1.56
CA GLU A 298 46.87 -5.79 -1.65
C GLU A 298 46.64 -5.15 -0.27
N CYS A 299 46.51 -3.81 -0.20
CA CYS A 299 46.39 -3.09 1.07
C CYS A 299 45.29 -3.67 1.97
N VAL A 300 44.16 -4.10 1.40
CA VAL A 300 43.02 -4.63 2.16
C VAL A 300 43.26 -5.97 2.85
N GLU A 301 44.27 -6.73 2.41
CA GLU A 301 44.65 -7.98 3.09
C GLU A 301 45.33 -7.71 4.43
N CYS A 302 45.99 -6.56 4.58
CA CYS A 302 46.59 -6.09 5.82
C CYS A 302 45.72 -5.05 6.56
N HIS A 303 44.84 -4.37 5.84
CA HIS A 303 43.92 -3.36 6.36
C HIS A 303 42.49 -3.78 6.02
N PRO A 304 41.90 -4.73 6.77
CA PRO A 304 40.56 -5.24 6.45
C PRO A 304 39.44 -4.24 6.78
N VAL A 305 39.76 -3.21 7.57
CA VAL A 305 38.87 -2.11 7.96
C VAL A 305 39.68 -0.82 7.87
N HIS A 306 39.05 0.27 7.45
CA HIS A 306 39.70 1.58 7.39
C HIS A 306 40.24 1.97 8.77
N ASP A 307 41.46 2.51 8.82
CA ASP A 307 42.23 2.83 10.05
C ASP A 307 42.65 1.63 10.93
N ALA A 308 42.32 0.39 10.55
CA ALA A 308 42.81 -0.80 11.26
C ALA A 308 44.20 -1.23 10.77
N ILE A 309 45.03 -1.73 11.68
CA ILE A 309 46.35 -2.30 11.38
C ILE A 309 46.39 -3.72 11.94
N VAL A 310 46.80 -4.69 11.12
CA VAL A 310 47.02 -6.07 11.58
C VAL A 310 48.38 -6.21 12.29
N ALA A 311 48.41 -7.06 13.30
CA ALA A 311 49.67 -7.43 13.96
C ALA A 311 50.50 -8.36 13.05
N CYS A 312 51.82 -8.29 13.17
CA CYS A 312 52.75 -9.06 12.32
C CYS A 312 52.61 -10.59 12.50
N ASP A 313 52.26 -11.03 13.71
CA ASP A 313 52.10 -12.45 14.08
C ASP A 313 50.86 -13.12 13.48
N VAL A 314 49.94 -12.34 12.90
CA VAL A 314 48.78 -12.86 12.16
C VAL A 314 49.23 -13.60 10.90
N CYS A 315 50.31 -13.15 10.25
CA CYS A 315 50.82 -13.73 9.00
C CYS A 315 52.21 -14.36 9.13
N HIS A 316 53.03 -13.88 10.05
CA HIS A 316 54.42 -14.34 10.20
C HIS A 316 54.59 -15.25 11.41
N THR A 317 55.35 -16.33 11.24
CA THR A 317 55.79 -17.16 12.36
C THR A 317 57.08 -16.59 12.94
N MET A 318 57.06 -16.24 14.23
CA MET A 318 58.20 -15.60 14.88
C MET A 318 59.35 -16.58 15.12
N ASP A 319 60.52 -16.28 14.55
CA ASP A 319 61.77 -16.97 14.88
C ASP A 319 62.28 -16.47 16.24
N PRO A 320 62.49 -17.34 17.25
CA PRO A 320 63.05 -16.97 18.55
C PRO A 320 64.39 -16.20 18.46
N SER A 321 65.11 -16.35 17.34
CA SER A 321 66.40 -15.71 17.07
C SER A 321 66.28 -14.24 16.62
N HIS A 322 65.11 -13.81 16.12
CA HIS A 322 64.86 -12.46 15.58
C HIS A 322 64.10 -11.54 16.55
N GLY A 323 63.78 -12.02 17.77
CA GLY A 323 63.01 -11.26 18.76
C GLY A 323 61.53 -11.11 18.40
N THR A 324 60.72 -10.63 19.35
CA THR A 324 59.25 -10.49 19.19
C THR A 324 58.79 -9.03 19.06
N GLU A 325 59.71 -8.07 19.18
CA GLU A 325 59.41 -6.62 19.14
C GLU A 325 59.88 -6.02 17.81
N CYS A 326 59.17 -6.32 16.72
CA CYS A 326 59.51 -5.86 15.37
C CYS A 326 59.66 -4.33 15.29
N GLY A 327 58.80 -3.61 16.04
CA GLY A 327 58.78 -2.15 16.17
C GLY A 327 60.08 -1.51 16.70
N ALA A 328 60.96 -2.30 17.31
CA ALA A 328 62.24 -1.81 17.82
C ALA A 328 63.32 -1.68 16.74
N CYS A 329 63.13 -2.35 15.60
CA CYS A 329 64.08 -2.36 14.48
C CYS A 329 63.45 -1.94 13.15
N HIS A 330 62.13 -2.04 13.02
CA HIS A 330 61.35 -1.61 11.86
C HIS A 330 60.23 -0.67 12.35
N ASP A 331 59.98 0.43 11.66
CA ASP A 331 58.93 1.36 12.06
C ASP A 331 57.53 0.79 11.75
N SER A 332 57.42 -0.02 10.69
CA SER A 332 56.18 -0.60 10.18
C SER A 332 56.44 -1.82 9.27
N ALA A 333 55.36 -2.46 8.80
CA ALA A 333 55.50 -3.48 7.76
C ALA A 333 56.00 -2.90 6.42
N HIS A 334 55.79 -1.60 6.18
CA HIS A 334 56.11 -0.94 4.92
C HIS A 334 57.61 -0.64 4.73
N ASP A 335 58.41 -0.56 5.79
CA ASP A 335 59.85 -0.26 5.74
C ASP A 335 60.75 -1.46 6.04
N THR A 336 60.16 -2.65 6.12
CA THR A 336 60.93 -3.91 6.25
C THR A 336 61.79 -4.14 5.01
N ILE A 337 63.12 -4.05 5.18
CA ILE A 337 64.09 -4.33 4.11
C ILE A 337 64.44 -5.82 4.17
N ILE A 338 64.08 -6.54 3.10
CA ILE A 338 64.46 -7.93 2.71
C ILE A 338 64.64 -8.92 3.86
#